data_AF-E0MU16-F1
#
_entry.id   AF-E0MU16-F1
#
_cell.length_a   1.000
_cell.length_b   1.000
_cell.length_c   1.000
_cell.angle_alpha   90.00
_cell.angle_beta   90.00
_cell.angle_gamma   90.00
#
_symmetry.space_group_name_H-M   'P 1'
#
loop_
_entity.id
_entity.type
_entity.pdbx_description
1 polymer ?
#
loop_
_entity_poly.entity_id
_entity_poly.type
_entity_poly.pdbx_seq_one_letter_code
_entity_poly.pdbx_strand_id
1 'polypeptide(L)'
;MPLSADQQISKDAETLSAQLSAMRDRLFPPTSTKQLRAFSSGEAAKLIGVSNGYLRQLSIAGEGPMPQVGAGGRRTYTLEQINALRAFLDTRSGSRQKSYVPHRDPATEHCQVIALTNFKGGSGKTTTTTHLAQHLALQGYRVLAVDLDPQAS
;
A
#
# COMPACT_ATOMS: atom_id res chain seq x y z
N MET A 1 30.60 3.32 46.72
CA MET A 1 30.27 1.88 46.63
C MET A 1 30.14 1.55 45.15
N PRO A 2 30.78 0.49 44.63
CA PRO A 2 30.53 0.02 43.27
C PRO A 2 29.04 -0.31 43.11
N LEU A 3 28.46 -0.01 41.95
CA LEU A 3 27.11 -0.46 41.63
C LEU A 3 27.09 -1.99 41.60
N SER A 4 26.00 -2.60 42.07
CA SER A 4 25.80 -4.03 41.84
C SER A 4 25.65 -4.29 40.35
N ALA A 5 25.92 -5.52 39.91
CA ALA A 5 25.76 -5.91 38.51
C ALA A 5 24.36 -5.57 37.98
N ASP A 6 23.31 -5.80 38.77
CA ASP A 6 21.91 -5.48 38.40
C ASP A 6 21.67 -3.98 38.22
N GLN A 7 22.27 -3.15 39.07
CA GLN A 7 22.17 -1.69 38.97
C GLN A 7 22.91 -1.17 37.73
N GLN A 8 24.05 -1.77 37.40
CA GLN A 8 24.81 -1.44 36.21
C GLN A 8 24.04 -1.82 34.93
N ILE A 9 23.47 -3.03 34.87
CA ILE A 9 22.63 -3.51 33.76
C ILE A 9 21.42 -2.60 33.55
N SER A 10 20.74 -2.20 34.64
CA SER A 10 19.57 -1.32 34.56
C SER A 10 19.93 0.06 34.00
N LYS A 11 21.04 0.65 34.47
CA LYS A 11 21.53 1.95 34.00
C LYS A 11 21.93 1.92 32.52
N ASP A 12 22.58 0.85 32.09
CA ASP A 12 23.00 0.66 30.70
C ASP A 12 21.76 0.48 29.79
N ALA A 13 20.75 -0.26 30.25
CA ALA A 13 19.47 -0.44 29.55
C ALA A 13 18.71 0.88 29.40
N GLU A 14 18.61 1.70 30.45
CA GLU A 14 17.99 3.03 30.39
C GLU A 14 18.71 3.95 29.39
N THR A 15 20.05 3.95 29.43
CA THR A 15 20.88 4.76 28.54
C THR A 15 20.69 4.32 27.08
N LEU A 16 20.70 3.01 26.81
CA LEU A 16 20.48 2.47 25.48
C LEU A 16 19.08 2.79 24.96
N SER A 17 18.05 2.64 25.81
CA SER A 17 16.66 2.91 25.44
C SER A 17 16.45 4.40 25.08
N ALA A 18 17.05 5.32 25.85
CA ALA A 18 17.02 6.75 25.56
C ALA A 18 17.71 7.09 24.23
N GLN A 19 18.87 6.48 23.96
CA GLN A 19 19.58 6.67 22.69
C GLN A 19 18.80 6.12 21.49
N LEU A 20 18.21 4.92 21.62
CA LEU A 20 17.39 4.32 20.57
C LEU A 20 16.15 5.16 20.27
N SER A 21 15.47 5.70 21.29
CA SER A 21 14.33 6.60 21.10
C SER A 21 14.74 7.87 20.35
N ALA A 22 15.82 8.52 20.78
CA ALA A 22 16.33 9.72 20.12
C ALA A 22 16.77 9.46 18.66
N MET A 23 17.32 8.28 18.38
CA MET A 23 17.70 7.87 17.03
C MET A 23 16.48 7.58 16.16
N ARG A 24 15.44 6.91 16.70
CA ARG A 24 14.17 6.66 16.02
C ARG A 24 13.48 7.97 15.62
N ASP A 25 13.41 8.94 16.53
CA ASP A 25 12.76 10.22 16.28
C ASP A 25 13.48 11.05 15.19
N ARG A 26 14.81 10.90 15.08
CA ARG A 26 15.61 11.52 14.02
C ARG A 26 15.46 10.83 12.67
N LEU A 27 15.44 9.49 12.64
CA LEU A 27 15.38 8.71 11.39
C LEU A 27 13.96 8.60 10.83
N PHE A 28 12.96 8.59 11.69
CA PHE A 28 11.54 8.46 11.33
C PHE A 28 10.73 9.56 12.00
N PRO A 29 10.91 10.83 11.59
CA PRO A 29 10.12 11.91 12.15
C PRO A 29 8.63 11.64 11.87
N PRO A 30 7.72 11.98 12.80
CA PRO A 30 6.30 11.63 12.70
C PRO A 30 5.59 12.19 11.46
N THR A 31 6.21 13.15 10.76
CA THR A 31 5.73 13.74 9.50
C THR A 31 6.25 13.03 8.25
N SER A 32 7.18 12.08 8.37
CA SER A 32 7.75 11.35 7.23
C SER A 32 6.80 10.27 6.75
N THR A 33 5.97 10.61 5.77
CA THR A 33 5.13 9.63 5.07
C THR A 33 5.81 9.19 3.78
N LYS A 34 6.11 7.90 3.65
CA LYS A 34 6.52 7.33 2.35
C LYS A 34 5.40 7.54 1.34
N GLN A 35 5.67 8.24 0.26
CA GLN A 35 4.70 8.43 -0.83
C GLN A 35 4.96 7.45 -1.97
N LEU A 36 3.89 6.86 -2.49
CA LEU A 36 3.95 6.01 -3.67
C LEU A 36 4.14 6.86 -4.93
N ARG A 37 4.98 6.40 -5.85
CA ARG A 37 5.16 7.06 -7.15
C ARG A 37 3.84 7.13 -7.95
N ALA A 38 3.71 8.14 -8.80
CA ALA A 38 2.61 8.23 -9.77
C ALA A 38 2.85 7.31 -10.98
N PHE A 39 1.80 6.69 -11.51
CA PHE A 39 1.83 5.74 -12.62
C PHE A 39 1.65 6.44 -13.96
N SER A 40 2.32 5.97 -15.00
CA SER A 40 2.05 6.42 -16.38
C SER A 40 0.64 6.01 -16.83
N SER A 41 0.12 6.67 -17.86
CA SER A 41 -1.16 6.29 -18.47
C SER A 41 -1.25 4.81 -18.85
N GLY A 42 -0.15 4.20 -19.34
CA GLY A 42 -0.12 2.78 -19.70
C GLY A 42 -0.20 1.85 -18.49
N GLU A 43 0.53 2.16 -17.42
CA GLU A 43 0.47 1.41 -16.16
C GLU A 43 -0.90 1.55 -15.49
N ALA A 44 -1.45 2.77 -15.44
CA ALA A 44 -2.78 3.02 -14.91
C ALA A 44 -3.85 2.23 -15.68
N ALA A 45 -3.81 2.26 -17.01
CA ALA A 45 -4.73 1.50 -17.84
C ALA A 45 -4.64 -0.02 -17.59
N LYS A 46 -3.42 -0.55 -17.44
CA LYS A 46 -3.19 -1.96 -17.09
C LYS A 46 -3.76 -2.31 -15.71
N LEU A 47 -3.55 -1.46 -14.70
CA LEU A 47 -4.09 -1.67 -13.36
C LEU A 47 -5.62 -1.64 -13.34
N ILE A 48 -6.24 -0.72 -14.08
CA ILE A 48 -7.71 -0.63 -14.18
C ILE A 48 -8.28 -1.79 -15.02
N GLY A 49 -7.51 -2.29 -15.98
CA GLY A 49 -7.95 -3.33 -16.92
C GLY A 49 -8.72 -2.77 -18.11
N VAL A 50 -8.30 -1.60 -18.61
CA VAL A 50 -8.81 -0.93 -19.83
C VAL A 50 -7.67 -0.70 -20.83
N SER A 51 -8.01 -0.30 -22.06
CA SER A 51 -6.99 0.12 -23.02
C SER A 51 -6.42 1.50 -22.66
N ASN A 52 -5.13 1.71 -22.95
CA ASN A 52 -4.48 3.00 -22.72
C ASN A 52 -5.10 4.12 -23.59
N GLY A 53 -5.58 3.78 -24.79
CA GLY A 53 -6.29 4.71 -25.67
C GLY A 53 -7.60 5.21 -25.06
N TYR A 54 -8.39 4.30 -24.48
CA TYR A 54 -9.64 4.65 -23.80
C TYR A 54 -9.40 5.56 -22.59
N LEU A 55 -8.42 5.24 -21.75
CA LEU A 55 -8.07 6.08 -20.61
C LEU A 55 -7.62 7.49 -21.05
N ARG A 56 -6.86 7.59 -22.15
CA ARG A 56 -6.47 8.87 -22.72
C ARG A 56 -7.68 9.66 -23.24
N GLN A 57 -8.64 9.00 -23.89
CA GLN A 57 -9.86 9.63 -24.38
C GLN A 57 -10.69 10.20 -23.24
N LEU A 58 -10.88 9.45 -22.13
CA LEU A 58 -11.56 9.94 -20.94
C LEU A 58 -10.91 11.22 -20.40
N SER A 59 -9.58 11.22 -20.27
CA SER A 59 -8.83 12.40 -19.85
C SER A 59 -8.99 13.60 -20.80
N ILE A 60 -9.07 13.38 -22.12
CA ILE A 60 -9.28 14.46 -23.09
C ILE A 60 -10.71 15.00 -23.01
N ALA A 61 -11.69 14.13 -22.82
CA ALA A 61 -13.09 14.48 -22.66
C ALA A 61 -13.41 15.15 -21.31
N GLY A 62 -12.45 15.19 -20.37
CA GLY A 62 -12.66 15.72 -19.02
C GLY A 62 -13.51 14.79 -18.14
N GLU A 63 -13.55 13.49 -18.44
CA GLU A 63 -14.38 12.52 -17.74
C GLU A 63 -13.60 11.77 -16.66
N GLY A 64 -14.14 11.77 -15.43
CA GLY A 64 -13.55 11.10 -14.28
C GLY A 64 -12.36 11.84 -13.66
N PRO A 65 -11.59 11.17 -12.78
CA PRO A 65 -10.40 11.75 -12.17
C PRO A 65 -9.33 12.14 -13.20
N MET A 66 -8.89 13.39 -13.15
CA MET A 66 -7.93 13.93 -14.12
C MET A 66 -6.48 13.59 -13.75
N PRO A 67 -5.65 13.17 -14.71
CA PRO A 67 -4.22 12.97 -14.48
C PRO A 67 -3.50 14.30 -14.26
N GLN A 68 -2.32 14.22 -13.65
CA GLN A 68 -1.33 15.27 -13.82
C GLN A 68 -0.77 15.21 -15.24
N VAL A 69 -0.77 16.34 -15.95
CA VAL A 69 -0.22 16.46 -17.30
C VAL A 69 1.13 17.18 -17.23
N GLY A 70 2.20 16.45 -17.50
CA GLY A 70 3.56 16.99 -17.56
C GLY A 70 3.92 17.54 -18.95
N ALA A 71 5.18 17.97 -19.08
CA ALA A 71 5.74 18.42 -20.36
C ALA A 71 5.54 17.37 -21.47
N GLY A 72 5.26 17.85 -22.69
CA GLY A 72 4.98 16.97 -23.85
C GLY A 72 3.66 16.20 -23.76
N GLY A 73 2.74 16.57 -22.86
CA GLY A 73 1.42 15.94 -22.75
C GLY A 73 1.42 14.57 -22.07
N ARG A 74 2.51 14.22 -21.36
CA ARG A 74 2.62 12.97 -20.60
C ARG A 74 1.66 12.99 -19.41
N ARG A 75 0.81 11.97 -19.30
CA ARG A 75 -0.19 11.83 -18.23
C ARG A 75 0.30 10.86 -17.16
N THR A 76 0.18 11.27 -15.90
CA THR A 76 0.47 10.44 -14.74
C THR A 76 -0.67 10.45 -13.73
N TYR A 77 -0.89 9.32 -13.07
CA TYR A 77 -1.99 9.10 -12.13
C TYR A 77 -1.46 8.63 -10.77
N THR A 78 -2.01 9.13 -9.67
CA THR A 78 -1.81 8.53 -8.35
C THR A 78 -2.61 7.23 -8.22
N LEU A 79 -2.27 6.37 -7.25
CA LEU A 79 -3.08 5.17 -6.99
C LEU A 79 -4.52 5.54 -6.57
N GLU A 80 -4.69 6.65 -5.86
CA GLU A 80 -6.01 7.17 -5.50
C GLU A 80 -6.84 7.53 -6.74
N GLN A 81 -6.24 8.25 -7.71
CA GLN A 81 -6.91 8.55 -8.98
C GLN A 81 -7.25 7.29 -9.77
N ILE A 82 -6.37 6.28 -9.75
CA ILE A 82 -6.64 4.98 -10.37
C ILE A 82 -7.85 4.29 -9.72
N ASN A 83 -7.95 4.30 -8.39
CA ASN A 83 -9.09 3.72 -7.68
C ASN A 83 -10.38 4.50 -7.92
N ALA A 84 -10.30 5.83 -7.97
CA ALA A 84 -11.45 6.67 -8.30
C ALA A 84 -11.91 6.45 -9.75
N LEU A 85 -10.99 6.19 -10.69
CA LEU A 85 -11.32 5.80 -12.07
C LEU A 85 -12.01 4.44 -12.12
N ARG A 86 -11.57 3.46 -11.32
CA ARG A 86 -12.26 2.16 -11.19
C ARG A 86 -13.71 2.38 -10.76
N ALA A 87 -13.95 3.16 -9.69
CA ALA A 87 -15.29 3.46 -9.21
C ALA A 87 -16.14 4.19 -10.27
N PHE A 88 -15.56 5.19 -10.93
CA PHE A 88 -16.22 5.93 -12.01
C PHE A 88 -16.67 5.00 -13.16
N LEU A 89 -15.80 4.10 -13.61
CA LEU A 89 -16.12 3.15 -14.67
C LEU A 89 -17.16 2.11 -14.23
N ASP A 90 -17.08 1.65 -12.98
CA ASP A 90 -18.04 0.69 -12.42
C ASP A 90 -19.48 1.23 -12.45
N THR A 91 -19.66 2.51 -12.10
CA THR A 91 -20.98 3.17 -12.19
C THR A 91 -21.54 3.26 -13.61
N ARG A 92 -20.69 3.21 -14.64
CA ARG A 92 -21.08 3.34 -16.05
C ARG A 92 -21.28 2.01 -16.75
N SER A 93 -20.64 0.95 -16.27
CA SER A 93 -20.65 -0.34 -16.96
C SER A 93 -21.99 -1.08 -16.87
N GLY A 94 -22.88 -0.70 -15.96
CA GLY A 94 -24.15 -1.39 -15.76
C GLY A 94 -23.97 -2.84 -15.24
N SER A 95 -25.05 -3.45 -14.77
CA SER A 95 -24.98 -4.73 -14.02
C SER A 95 -24.55 -5.97 -14.82
N ARG A 96 -24.33 -5.83 -16.15
CA ARG A 96 -23.97 -6.92 -17.06
C ARG A 96 -22.53 -6.88 -17.57
N GLN A 97 -21.77 -5.82 -17.28
CA GLN A 97 -20.35 -5.73 -17.64
C GLN A 97 -19.41 -6.04 -16.47
N LYS A 98 -18.16 -6.30 -16.83
CA LYS A 98 -17.01 -6.51 -15.93
C LYS A 98 -17.00 -5.44 -14.82
N SER A 99 -17.03 -5.87 -13.56
CA SER A 99 -16.81 -4.97 -12.43
C SER A 99 -15.36 -4.47 -12.42
N TYR A 100 -15.19 -3.17 -12.24
CA TYR A 100 -13.89 -2.51 -12.14
C TYR A 100 -13.40 -2.39 -10.70
N VAL A 101 -14.30 -2.50 -9.73
CA VAL A 101 -14.00 -2.43 -8.31
C VAL A 101 -14.09 -3.84 -7.71
N PRO A 102 -12.97 -4.45 -7.27
CA PRO A 102 -12.98 -5.82 -6.79
C PRO A 102 -13.42 -5.89 -5.32
N HIS A 103 -14.49 -5.18 -4.97
CA HIS A 103 -15.04 -5.18 -3.62
C HIS A 103 -16.05 -6.31 -3.47
N ARG A 104 -15.92 -7.04 -2.36
CA ARG A 104 -16.92 -8.02 -1.94
C ARG A 104 -18.24 -7.34 -1.57
N ASP A 105 -19.35 -8.04 -1.73
CA ASP A 105 -20.61 -7.70 -1.08
C ASP A 105 -20.54 -8.09 0.41
N PRO A 106 -20.52 -7.13 1.36
CA PRO A 106 -20.42 -7.45 2.77
C PRO A 106 -21.66 -8.19 3.33
N ALA A 107 -22.80 -8.19 2.63
CA ALA A 107 -24.01 -8.88 3.04
C ALA A 107 -23.98 -10.38 2.67
N THR A 108 -23.29 -10.76 1.60
CA THR A 108 -23.28 -12.14 1.09
C THR A 108 -21.90 -12.79 1.09
N GLU A 109 -20.82 -12.01 1.17
CA GLU A 109 -19.44 -12.49 1.04
C GLU A 109 -18.60 -12.14 2.27
N HIS A 110 -17.87 -13.13 2.77
CA HIS A 110 -16.96 -12.95 3.90
C HIS A 110 -15.64 -12.30 3.46
N CYS A 111 -14.95 -11.68 4.41
CA CYS A 111 -13.59 -11.19 4.18
C CYS A 111 -12.62 -12.37 3.98
N GLN A 112 -11.87 -12.36 2.89
CA GLN A 112 -10.83 -13.36 2.64
C GLN A 112 -9.65 -13.13 3.60
N VAL A 113 -9.23 -14.18 4.31
CA VAL A 113 -8.10 -14.15 5.24
C VAL A 113 -7.02 -15.10 4.72
N ILE A 114 -5.84 -14.56 4.44
CA ILE A 114 -4.70 -15.33 3.95
C ILE A 114 -3.65 -15.37 5.05
N ALA A 115 -3.38 -16.56 5.59
CA ALA A 115 -2.33 -16.78 6.57
C ALA A 115 -1.06 -17.30 5.87
N LEU A 116 0.02 -16.52 5.93
CA LEU A 116 1.32 -16.93 5.41
C LEU A 116 2.15 -17.53 6.54
N THR A 117 2.06 -18.85 6.69
CA THR A 117 2.76 -19.60 7.73
C THR A 117 4.02 -20.26 7.16
N ASN A 118 5.17 -20.09 7.81
CA ASN A 118 6.38 -20.88 7.57
C ASN A 118 7.15 -21.05 8.88
N PHE A 119 7.47 -22.31 9.22
CA PHE A 119 8.07 -22.73 10.50
C PHE A 119 9.59 -22.51 10.62
N LYS A 120 10.23 -21.84 9.65
CA LYS A 120 11.67 -21.55 9.66
C LYS A 120 11.95 -20.05 9.65
N GLY A 121 12.92 -19.61 10.46
CA GLY A 121 13.48 -18.25 10.36
C GLY A 121 14.11 -18.02 8.98
N GLY A 122 13.98 -16.81 8.42
CA GLY A 122 14.53 -16.49 7.10
C GLY A 122 13.79 -17.11 5.90
N SER A 123 12.58 -17.61 6.09
CA SER A 123 11.75 -18.23 5.02
C SER A 123 11.03 -17.22 4.11
N GLY A 124 11.36 -15.93 4.19
CA GLY A 124 10.78 -14.89 3.34
C GLY A 124 9.32 -14.54 3.63
N LYS A 125 8.78 -14.87 4.82
CA LYS A 125 7.38 -14.61 5.20
C LYS A 125 7.00 -13.14 5.05
N THR A 126 7.76 -12.24 5.70
CA THR A 126 7.42 -10.82 5.74
C THR A 126 7.57 -10.16 4.37
N THR A 127 8.60 -10.54 3.63
CA THR A 127 8.78 -10.13 2.23
C THR A 127 7.60 -10.57 1.38
N THR A 128 7.22 -11.84 1.44
CA THR A 128 6.11 -12.39 0.65
C THR A 128 4.78 -11.76 1.04
N THR A 129 4.53 -11.59 2.34
CA THR A 129 3.32 -10.95 2.88
C THR A 129 3.20 -9.51 2.40
N THR A 130 4.29 -8.76 2.49
CA THR A 130 4.35 -7.36 2.07
C THR A 130 4.11 -7.23 0.57
N HIS A 131 4.77 -8.05 -0.25
CA HIS A 131 4.61 -8.01 -1.70
C HIS A 131 3.23 -8.47 -2.16
N LEU A 132 2.65 -9.49 -1.51
CA LEU A 132 1.28 -9.93 -1.78
C LEU A 132 0.28 -8.82 -1.45
N ALA A 133 0.40 -8.21 -0.28
CA ALA A 133 -0.47 -7.11 0.14
C ALA A 133 -0.36 -5.91 -0.82
N GLN A 134 0.85 -5.53 -1.20
CA GLN A 134 1.10 -4.46 -2.16
C GLN A 134 0.49 -4.79 -3.54
N HIS A 135 0.67 -6.02 -4.02
CA HIS A 135 0.10 -6.46 -5.30
C HIS A 135 -1.43 -6.34 -5.28
N LEU A 136 -2.09 -6.90 -4.26
CA LEU A 136 -3.54 -6.85 -4.11
C LEU A 136 -4.06 -5.41 -4.00
N ALA A 137 -3.38 -4.54 -3.24
CA ALA A 137 -3.73 -3.13 -3.14
C ALA A 137 -3.64 -2.42 -4.50
N LEU A 138 -2.59 -2.70 -5.29
CA LEU A 138 -2.46 -2.17 -6.65
C LEU A 138 -3.57 -2.69 -7.60
N GLN A 139 -4.03 -3.92 -7.41
CA GLN A 139 -5.18 -4.47 -8.14
C GLN A 139 -6.53 -3.86 -7.70
N GLY A 140 -6.56 -2.99 -6.69
CA GLY A 140 -7.76 -2.27 -6.25
C GLY A 140 -8.49 -2.93 -5.08
N TYR A 141 -7.94 -4.00 -4.50
CA TYR A 141 -8.50 -4.59 -3.29
C TYR A 141 -8.23 -3.71 -2.08
N ARG A 142 -9.17 -3.73 -1.13
CA ARG A 142 -8.93 -3.23 0.23
C ARG A 142 -8.19 -4.29 1.01
N VAL A 143 -6.95 -3.99 1.39
CA VAL A 143 -6.05 -4.95 2.04
C VAL A 143 -5.68 -4.44 3.43
N LEU A 144 -5.73 -5.33 4.42
CA LEU A 144 -5.14 -5.14 5.75
C LEU A 144 -4.03 -6.17 5.90
N ALA A 145 -2.80 -5.70 6.07
CA ALA A 145 -1.67 -6.55 6.44
C ALA A 145 -1.50 -6.49 7.96
N VAL A 146 -1.43 -7.66 8.61
CA VAL A 146 -1.19 -7.79 10.04
C VAL A 146 0.07 -8.61 10.21
N ASP A 147 1.11 -8.00 10.79
CA ASP A 147 2.32 -8.72 11.19
C ASP A 147 2.19 -9.10 12.67
N LEU A 148 2.24 -10.40 12.93
CA LEU A 148 2.17 -10.99 14.27
C LEU A 148 3.52 -11.62 14.67
N ASP A 149 4.58 -11.42 13.89
CA ASP A 149 5.92 -11.87 14.25
C ASP A 149 6.54 -10.91 15.26
N PRO A 150 6.85 -11.34 16.50
CA PRO A 150 7.45 -10.48 17.51
C PRO A 150 8.82 -9.91 17.10
N GLN A 151 9.45 -10.45 16.05
CA GLN A 151 10.73 -9.95 15.54
C GLN A 151 10.59 -8.84 14.47
N ALA A 152 9.36 -8.51 14.01
CA ALA A 152 9.08 -7.45 13.03
C ALA A 152 10.18 -7.36 11.93
N SER A 153 10.43 -8.50 11.26
CA SER A 153 11.59 -8.72 10.38
C SER A 153 11.59 -7.88 9.12
#